data_AF-A0AAU9UGA1-F1
#
_entry.id   AF-A0AAU9UGA1-F1
#
_cell.length_a   1.000
_cell.length_b   1.000
_cell.length_c   1.000
_cell.angle_alpha   90.00
_cell.angle_beta   90.00
_cell.angle_gamma   90.00
#
_symmetry.space_group_name_H-M   'P 1'
#
loop_
_entity.id
_entity.type
_entity.pdbx_description
1 polymer ?
#
loop_
_entity_poly.entity_id
_entity_poly.type
_entity_poly.pdbx_seq_one_letter_code
_entity_poly.pdbx_strand_id
1 'polypeptide(L)'
;MFHCSICDESHTDGPICYICKKQYGFGCVGVTETGFRRLGDRKNTWRCPKCKLSPSVSPVPSIAYPALQIPNQLDKMQEQLNDILLQLASLPILSQDLKIIKMTFQT
;
A
#
# COMPACT_ATOMS: atom_id res chain seq x y z
N MET A 1 -8.77 22.17 13.44
CA MET A 1 -7.38 21.74 13.16
C MET A 1 -7.12 20.47 13.95
N PHE A 2 -6.60 19.44 13.30
CA PHE A 2 -6.29 18.13 13.90
C PHE A 2 -4.93 17.64 13.38
N HIS A 3 -4.30 16.72 14.10
CA HIS A 3 -3.05 16.07 13.66
C HIS A 3 -3.36 14.76 12.93
N CYS A 4 -2.84 14.61 11.72
CA CYS A 4 -3.06 13.43 10.90
C CYS A 4 -2.36 12.22 11.51
N SER A 5 -3.10 11.12 11.73
CA SER A 5 -2.51 9.88 12.27
C SER A 5 -1.57 9.10 11.33
N ILE A 6 -1.15 9.69 10.20
CA ILE A 6 -0.19 9.10 9.25
C ILE A 6 1.07 9.97 9.15
N CYS A 7 0.94 11.26 8.84
CA CYS A 7 2.07 12.17 8.67
C CYS A 7 2.36 13.05 9.88
N ASP A 8 1.49 13.03 10.91
CA ASP A 8 1.57 13.88 12.11
C ASP A 8 1.53 15.40 11.85
N GLU A 9 1.26 15.81 10.60
CA GLU A 9 1.05 17.20 10.24
C GLU A 9 -0.34 17.68 10.63
N SER A 10 -0.45 18.99 10.83
CA SER A 10 -1.72 19.64 11.13
C SER A 10 -2.53 19.90 9.87
N HIS A 11 -3.77 19.42 9.87
CA HIS A 11 -4.74 19.65 8.78
C HIS A 11 -5.99 20.37 9.30
N THR A 12 -6.64 21.09 8.39
CA THR A 12 -7.88 21.83 8.67
C THR A 12 -9.10 20.90 8.70
N ASP A 13 -9.19 20.00 7.71
CA ASP A 13 -10.30 19.06 7.54
C ASP A 13 -9.80 17.71 6.99
N GLY A 14 -10.58 16.66 7.23
CA GLY A 14 -10.21 15.31 6.83
C GLY A 14 -11.15 14.22 7.37
N PRO A 15 -11.18 13.04 6.73
CA PRO A 15 -12.05 11.95 7.10
C PRO A 15 -11.70 11.32 8.46
N ILE A 16 -12.74 10.96 9.21
CA ILE A 16 -12.63 10.21 10.48
C ILE A 16 -13.00 8.75 10.21
N CYS A 17 -12.14 7.82 10.60
CA CYS A 17 -12.42 6.40 10.46
C CYS A 17 -13.50 5.95 11.45
N TYR A 18 -14.54 5.29 10.95
CA TYR A 18 -15.61 4.74 11.78
C TYR A 18 -15.13 3.72 12.82
N ILE A 19 -14.09 2.95 12.52
CA ILE A 19 -13.58 1.85 13.36
C ILE A 19 -12.58 2.36 14.40
N CYS A 20 -11.44 2.91 13.99
CA CYS A 20 -10.40 3.34 14.92
C CYS A 20 -10.59 4.76 15.47
N LYS A 21 -11.61 5.49 15.00
CA LYS A 21 -11.94 6.87 15.39
C LYS A 21 -10.82 7.89 15.18
N LYS A 22 -9.75 7.52 14.46
CA LYS A 22 -8.66 8.42 14.08
C LYS A 22 -9.04 9.28 12.88
N GLN A 23 -8.52 10.50 12.86
CA GLN A 23 -8.70 11.46 11.78
C GLN A 23 -7.45 11.52 10.90
N TYR A 24 -7.67 11.65 9.59
CA TYR A 24 -6.63 11.58 8.58
C TYR A 24 -6.76 12.74 7.61
N GLY A 25 -5.65 13.26 7.10
CA GLY A 25 -5.67 14.17 5.96
C GLY A 25 -6.12 13.43 4.69
N PHE A 26 -6.89 14.11 3.83
CA PHE A 26 -7.42 13.56 2.58
C PHE A 26 -6.35 12.84 1.73
N GLY A 27 -5.23 13.53 1.44
CA GLY A 27 -4.12 12.98 0.66
C GLY A 27 -3.44 11.76 1.31
N CYS A 28 -3.31 11.74 2.63
CA CYS A 28 -2.64 10.66 3.36
C CYS A 28 -3.35 9.30 3.24
N VAL A 29 -4.66 9.32 2.98
CA VAL A 29 -5.49 8.12 2.82
C VAL A 29 -5.99 7.94 1.38
N GLY A 30 -5.43 8.68 0.41
CA GLY A 30 -5.73 8.53 -1.02
C GLY A 30 -7.16 8.92 -1.41
N VAL A 31 -7.81 9.80 -0.66
CA VAL A 31 -9.13 10.36 -1.00
C VAL A 31 -8.99 11.85 -1.27
N THR A 32 -9.76 12.37 -2.22
CA THR A 32 -9.86 13.82 -2.44
C THR A 32 -10.99 14.38 -1.57
N GLU A 33 -10.89 15.65 -1.16
CA GLU A 33 -11.96 16.31 -0.39
C GLU A 33 -13.29 16.25 -1.15
N THR A 34 -13.28 16.62 -2.44
CA THR A 34 -14.46 16.55 -3.32
C THR A 34 -15.02 15.13 -3.40
N GLY A 35 -14.14 14.13 -3.54
CA GLY A 35 -14.53 12.72 -3.53
C GLY A 35 -15.20 12.33 -2.23
N PHE A 36 -14.62 12.74 -1.09
CA PHE A 36 -15.14 12.45 0.24
C PHE A 36 -16.51 13.11 0.50
N ARG A 37 -16.68 14.37 0.10
CA ARG A 37 -17.96 15.10 0.22
C ARG A 37 -19.08 14.45 -0.59
N ARG A 38 -18.75 13.88 -1.76
CA ARG A 38 -19.72 13.16 -2.61
C ARG A 38 -20.25 11.87 -1.99
N LEU A 39 -19.65 11.33 -0.92
CA LEU A 39 -20.17 10.12 -0.26
C LEU A 39 -21.51 10.33 0.47
N GLY A 40 -21.89 11.57 0.80
CA GLY A 40 -23.12 11.85 1.54
C GLY A 40 -23.14 11.08 2.87
N ASP A 41 -24.19 10.31 3.16
CA ASP A 41 -24.33 9.51 4.38
C ASP A 41 -23.25 8.44 4.57
N ARG A 42 -22.65 7.96 3.47
CA ARG A 42 -21.59 6.94 3.52
C ARG A 42 -20.30 7.45 4.16
N LYS A 43 -20.17 8.77 4.39
CA LYS A 43 -19.07 9.34 5.18
C LYS A 43 -19.05 8.79 6.62
N ASN A 44 -20.22 8.51 7.19
CA ASN A 44 -20.34 8.05 8.59
C ASN A 44 -19.84 6.61 8.76
N THR A 45 -19.80 5.83 7.69
CA THR A 45 -19.29 4.46 7.66
C THR A 45 -17.93 4.34 6.99
N TRP A 46 -17.30 5.46 6.65
CA TRP A 46 -15.99 5.47 6.00
C TRP A 46 -14.93 4.84 6.91
N ARG A 47 -14.04 4.05 6.30
CA ARG A 47 -12.98 3.31 6.99
C ARG A 47 -11.64 3.68 6.39
N CYS A 48 -10.64 3.89 7.25
CA CYS A 48 -9.27 4.12 6.79
C CYS A 48 -8.68 2.84 6.16
N PRO A 49 -7.62 2.95 5.33
CA PRO A 49 -7.02 1.80 4.65
C PRO A 49 -6.61 0.67 5.61
N LYS A 50 -6.07 1.02 6.78
CA LYS A 50 -5.69 0.04 7.82
C LYS A 50 -6.89 -0.76 8.35
N CYS A 51 -8.00 -0.09 8.67
CA CYS A 51 -9.23 -0.74 9.15
C CYS A 51 -10.06 -1.40 8.03
N LYS A 52 -9.74 -1.12 6.76
CA LYS A 52 -10.37 -1.77 5.60
C LYS A 52 -9.71 -3.11 5.29
N LEU A 53 -8.40 -3.22 5.52
CA LEU A 53 -7.61 -4.44 5.37
C LEU A 53 -7.77 -5.41 6.54
N SER A 54 -8.07 -4.91 7.73
CA SER A 54 -8.42 -5.75 8.88
C SER A 54 -9.93 -6.01 8.84
N PRO A 55 -10.39 -7.27 8.64
CA PRO A 55 -11.80 -7.58 8.85
C PRO A 55 -12.09 -7.41 10.34
N SER A 56 -12.66 -6.25 10.70
CA SER A 56 -13.13 -6.00 12.05
C SER A 56 -14.21 -7.03 12.37
N VAL A 57 -13.91 -7.86 13.37
CA VAL A 57 -14.79 -8.84 13.99
C VAL A 57 -16.05 -8.11 14.48
N SER A 58 -17.16 -8.24 13.75
CA SER A 58 -18.48 -8.02 14.33
C SER A 58 -18.95 -9.35 14.94
N PRO A 59 -19.59 -9.35 16.13
CA PRO A 59 -20.27 -10.53 16.63
C PRO A 59 -21.51 -10.77 15.76
N VAL A 60 -21.38 -11.59 14.72
CA VAL A 60 -22.50 -12.18 13.99
C VAL A 60 -22.40 -13.68 14.19
N PRO A 61 -23.46 -14.38 14.66
CA PRO A 61 -23.42 -15.82 14.81
C PRO A 61 -23.26 -16.51 13.44
N SER A 62 -22.32 -17.44 13.43
CA SER A 62 -21.78 -18.22 12.31
C SER A 62 -22.81 -18.77 11.32
N ILE A 63 -22.57 -18.60 10.01
CA ILE A 63 -22.70 -19.67 9.00
C ILE A 63 -21.63 -19.50 7.89
N ALA A 64 -20.76 -20.51 7.80
CA ALA A 64 -19.96 -21.02 6.66
C ALA A 64 -18.97 -20.12 5.86
N TYR A 65 -17.72 -20.59 5.84
CA TYR A 65 -16.57 -20.26 4.96
C TYR A 65 -16.76 -20.85 3.53
N PRO A 66 -16.05 -20.39 2.45
CA PRO A 66 -14.59 -20.30 2.38
C PRO A 66 -13.99 -18.99 1.86
N ALA A 67 -12.74 -18.78 2.28
CA ALA A 67 -11.81 -17.79 1.76
C ALA A 67 -11.59 -17.97 0.24
N LEU A 68 -11.52 -16.86 -0.50
CA LEU A 68 -10.71 -16.65 -1.70
C LEU A 68 -11.18 -15.41 -2.46
N GLN A 69 -10.66 -14.21 -2.14
CA GLN A 69 -10.52 -13.11 -3.11
C GLN A 69 -9.41 -12.12 -2.67
N ILE A 70 -8.18 -12.60 -2.44
CA ILE A 70 -6.98 -11.75 -2.65
C ILE A 70 -5.90 -12.52 -3.45
N PRO A 71 -6.18 -13.04 -4.66
CA PRO A 71 -5.09 -13.56 -5.49
C PRO A 71 -4.28 -12.47 -6.20
N ASN A 72 -4.79 -11.24 -6.38
CA ASN A 72 -4.22 -10.37 -7.41
C ASN A 72 -3.08 -9.43 -6.98
N GLN A 73 -2.84 -9.23 -5.67
CA GLN A 73 -1.82 -8.29 -5.19
C GLN A 73 -0.54 -9.01 -4.79
N LEU A 74 -0.64 -10.15 -4.11
CA LEU A 74 0.52 -10.96 -3.72
C LEU A 74 1.18 -11.61 -4.94
N ASP A 75 0.38 -12.12 -5.89
CA ASP A 75 0.85 -12.71 -7.15
C ASP A 75 1.62 -11.68 -8.00
N LYS A 76 1.10 -10.44 -8.07
CA LYS A 76 1.80 -9.31 -8.70
C LYS A 76 3.11 -8.95 -8.00
N MET A 77 3.18 -9.00 -6.67
CA MET A 77 4.45 -8.77 -5.96
C MET A 77 5.46 -9.90 -6.22
N GLN A 78 5.02 -11.15 -6.33
CA GLN A 78 5.88 -12.29 -6.66
C GLN A 78 6.39 -12.21 -8.11
N GLU A 79 5.57 -11.79 -9.06
CA GLU A 79 5.98 -11.57 -10.44
C GLU A 79 7.03 -10.45 -10.54
N GLN A 80 6.82 -9.32 -9.85
CA GLN A 80 7.81 -8.24 -9.81
C GLN A 80 9.14 -8.66 -9.20
N LEU A 81 9.13 -9.52 -8.16
CA LEU A 81 10.37 -10.04 -7.55
C LEU A 81 11.14 -10.97 -8.51
N ASN A 82 10.44 -11.81 -9.28
CA ASN A 82 11.07 -12.68 -10.27
C ASN A 82 11.64 -11.88 -11.45
N ASP A 83 10.94 -10.85 -11.91
CA ASP A 83 11.42 -9.98 -12.99
C ASP A 83 12.70 -9.24 -12.58
N ILE A 84 12.74 -8.70 -11.35
CA ILE A 84 13.93 -8.08 -10.77
C ILE A 84 15.08 -9.09 -10.71
N LEU A 85 14.85 -10.32 -10.24
CA LEU A 85 15.88 -11.36 -10.19
C LEU A 85 16.46 -11.70 -11.57
N LEU A 86 15.62 -11.77 -12.60
CA LEU A 86 16.05 -12.00 -13.98
C LEU A 86 16.86 -10.83 -14.54
N GLN A 87 16.46 -9.59 -14.27
CA GLN A 87 17.22 -8.41 -14.68
C GLN A 87 18.60 -8.37 -14.00
N LEU A 88 18.68 -8.69 -12.71
CA LEU A 88 19.95 -8.71 -11.96
C LEU A 88 20.87 -9.87 -12.34
N ALA A 89 20.39 -10.90 -13.03
CA ALA A 89 21.21 -12.06 -13.42
C ALA A 89 22.36 -11.71 -14.38
N SER A 90 22.25 -10.62 -15.13
CA SER A 90 23.25 -10.18 -16.12
C SER A 90 24.34 -9.25 -15.56
N LEU A 91 24.10 -8.63 -14.39
CA LEU A 91 25.06 -7.75 -13.70
C LEU A 91 26.41 -8.42 -13.35
N PRO A 92 26.48 -9.67 -12.84
CA PRO A 92 27.75 -10.30 -12.53
C PRO A 92 28.61 -10.57 -13.78
N ILE A 93 27.98 -10.82 -14.93
CA ILE A 93 28.68 -11.03 -16.22
C ILE A 93 29.31 -9.71 -16.67
N LEU A 94 28.54 -8.62 -16.65
CA LEU A 94 29.03 -7.28 -16.97
C LEU A 94 30.17 -6.82 -16.04
N SER A 95 30.09 -7.16 -14.75
CA SER A 95 31.15 -6.91 -13.77
C SER A 95 32.44 -7.67 -14.09
N GLN A 96 32.33 -8.92 -14.58
CA GLN A 96 33.49 -9.70 -15.02
C GLN A 96 34.09 -9.14 -16.32
N ASP A 97 33.28 -8.76 -17.31
CA ASP A 97 33.76 -8.17 -18.55
C ASP A 97 34.52 -6.86 -18.30
N LEU A 98 33.99 -5.99 -17.43
CA LEU A 98 34.70 -4.75 -17.06
C LEU A 98 36.03 -5.01 -16.34
N LYS A 99 36.12 -6.06 -15.51
CA LYS A 99 37.39 -6.46 -14.89
C LYS A 99 38.40 -6.95 -15.92
N ILE A 100 37.96 -7.78 -16.86
CA ILE A 100 38.81 -8.30 -17.94
C ILE A 100 39.33 -7.14 -18.79
N ILE A 101 38.43 -6.25 -19.24
CA ILE A 101 38.80 -5.05 -20.02
C ILE A 101 39.81 -4.20 -19.25
N LYS A 102 39.57 -3.93 -17.96
CA LYS A 102 40.51 -3.15 -17.14
C LYS A 102 41.90 -3.77 -17.07
N MET A 103 42.00 -5.10 -17.01
CA MET A 103 43.29 -5.79 -17.00
C MET A 103 44.01 -5.71 -18.35
N THR A 104 43.27 -5.78 -19.46
CA THR A 104 43.84 -5.68 -20.81
C THR A 104 44.39 -4.29 -21.15
N PHE A 105 43.82 -3.22 -20.58
CA PHE A 105 44.26 -1.83 -20.82
C PHE A 105 45.31 -1.31 -19.82
N GLN A 106 45.79 -2.14 -18.89
CA GLN A 106 46.84 -1.79 -17.90
C GLN A 106 48.22 -2.43 -18.18
N THR A 107 48.45 -2.96 -19.39
CA THR A 107 49.76 -3.42 -19.88
C THR A 107 50.22 -2.52 -21.01
#